data_AF-A0A966Y0V5-F1
#
_entry.id   AF-A0A966Y0V5-F1
#
_cell.length_a   1.000
_cell.length_b   1.000
_cell.length_c   1.000
_cell.angle_alpha   90.00
_cell.angle_beta   90.00
_cell.angle_gamma   90.00
#
_symmetry.space_group_name_H-M   'P 1'
#
loop_
_entity.id
_entity.type
_entity.pdbx_description
1 polymer ?
#
loop_
_entity_poly.entity_id
_entity_poly.type
_entity_poly.pdbx_seq_one_letter_code
_entity_poly.pdbx_strand_id
1 'polypeptide(L)' 'GLVQGGRGASGGYRFTGNRRRITLMDIVALFEPVPGSRAAEPGEDTEIGAALQRVLTEINEIAEATLRSVSLETMLRRPT' A
#
# COMPACT_ATOMS: atom_id res chain seq x y z
N GLY A 1 -0.69 0.42 -16.62
CA GLY A 1 -1.66 0.02 -15.58
C GLY A 1 -1.52 -1.46 -15.29
N LEU A 2 -1.93 -1.92 -14.10
CA LEU A 2 -1.84 -3.33 -13.71
C LEU A 2 -2.93 -4.22 -14.34
N VAL A 3 -3.96 -3.60 -14.91
CA VAL A 3 -5.10 -4.28 -15.53
C VAL A 3 -5.38 -3.69 -16.92
N GLN A 4 -5.91 -4.54 -17.80
CA GLN A 4 -6.47 -4.17 -19.09
C GLN A 4 -7.98 -4.38 -19.06
N GLY A 5 -8.73 -3.34 -19.39
CA GLY A 5 -10.19 -3.40 -19.51
C GLY A 5 -10.64 -3.74 -20.93
N GLY A 6 -11.53 -4.72 -21.08
CA GLY A 6 -12.25 -5.04 -22.31
C GLY A 6 -13.74 -4.71 -22.20
N ARG A 7 -14.35 -4.19 -23.27
CA ARG A 7 -15.78 -3.84 -23.35
C ARG A 7 -16.55 -4.85 -24.24
N GLY A 8 -17.88 -4.83 -24.15
CA GLY A 8 -18.78 -5.67 -24.97
C GLY A 8 -19.31 -6.90 -24.24
N ALA A 9 -20.04 -7.76 -24.95
CA ALA A 9 -20.41 -9.08 -24.45
C ALA A 9 -19.12 -9.88 -24.17
N SER A 10 -18.95 -10.35 -22.94
CA SER A 10 -17.68 -10.93 -22.41
C SER A 10 -16.56 -9.95 -22.09
N GLY A 11 -16.86 -8.66 -21.88
CA GLY A 11 -15.92 -7.69 -21.30
C GLY A 11 -15.50 -8.01 -19.87
N GLY A 12 -14.56 -7.22 -19.33
CA GLY A 12 -14.03 -7.40 -17.98
C GLY A 12 -12.62 -6.85 -17.81
N TYR A 13 -11.99 -7.17 -16.69
CA TYR A 13 -10.60 -6.79 -16.40
C TYR A 13 -9.69 -8.00 -16.42
N ARG A 14 -8.56 -7.88 -17.13
CA ARG A 14 -7.48 -8.86 -17.13
C ARG A 14 -6.27 -8.26 -16.44
N PHE A 15 -5.72 -8.94 -15.44
CA PHE A 15 -4.44 -8.55 -14.86
C PHE A 15 -3.32 -8.73 -15.90
N THR A 16 -2.50 -7.69 -16.08
CA THR A 16 -1.40 -7.65 -17.07
C THR A 16 -0.03 -7.47 -16.43
N GLY A 17 0.03 -7.31 -15.10
CA GLY A 17 1.28 -7.19 -14.36
C GLY A 17 2.03 -8.52 -14.18
N ASN A 18 3.28 -8.44 -13.75
CA ASN A 18 4.04 -9.62 -13.31
C ASN A 18 3.76 -9.87 -11.82
N ARG A 19 2.95 -10.89 -11.50
CA ARG A 19 2.55 -11.20 -10.12
C ARG A 19 3.70 -11.51 -9.15
N ARG A 20 4.90 -11.84 -9.64
CA ARG A 20 6.10 -12.03 -8.82
C ARG A 20 6.79 -10.72 -8.45
N ARG A 21 6.53 -9.64 -9.20
CA ARG A 21 7.17 -8.33 -9.01
C ARG A 21 6.25 -7.31 -8.36
N ILE A 22 4.93 -7.48 -8.50
CA ILE A 22 3.95 -6.61 -7.86
C ILE A 22 3.76 -7.04 -6.41
N THR A 23 4.02 -6.12 -5.50
CA THR A 23 3.87 -6.25 -4.05
C THR A 23 2.50 -5.78 -3.59
N LEU A 24 2.12 -6.11 -2.36
CA LEU A 24 0.92 -5.54 -1.75
C LEU A 24 1.00 -4.02 -1.60
N MET A 25 2.20 -3.50 -1.31
CA MET A 25 2.41 -2.05 -1.23
C MET A 25 2.13 -1.36 -2.57
N ASP A 26 2.52 -1.98 -3.69
CA ASP A 26 2.23 -1.44 -5.02
C ASP A 26 0.73 -1.36 -5.31
N ILE A 27 -0.08 -2.26 -4.71
CA ILE A 27 -1.54 -2.23 -4.84
C ILE A 27 -2.13 -1.13 -3.95
N VAL A 28 -1.71 -1.04 -2.69
CA VAL A 28 -2.18 0.00 -1.75
C VAL A 28 -1.94 1.39 -2.31
N ALA A 29 -0.75 1.64 -2.88
CA ALA A 29 -0.37 2.92 -3.47
C ALA A 29 -1.22 3.34 -4.69
N LEU A 30 -2.03 2.45 -5.27
CA LEU A 30 -2.99 2.83 -6.33
C LEU A 30 -4.24 3.52 -5.79
N PHE A 31 -4.59 3.27 -4.53
CA PHE A 31 -5.86 3.69 -3.93
C PHE A 31 -5.68 4.65 -2.76
N GLU A 32 -4.57 4.53 -2.04
CA GLU A 32 -4.30 5.33 -0.86
C GLU A 32 -3.23 6.40 -1.16
N PRO A 33 -3.36 7.60 -0.56
CA PRO A 33 -2.26 8.55 -0.52
C PRO A 33 -1.06 7.96 0.24
N VAL A 34 0.11 8.57 0.09
CA VAL A 34 1.31 8.15 0.81
C VAL A 34 1.01 8.03 2.31
N PRO A 35 1.37 6.92 2.98
CA PRO A 35 1.15 6.75 4.41
C PRO A 35 1.68 7.96 5.19
N GLY A 36 0.88 8.47 6.12
CA GLY A 36 1.22 9.67 6.89
C GLY A 36 0.91 11.01 6.20
N SER A 37 0.40 11.00 4.96
CA SER A 37 -0.10 12.22 4.31
C SER A 37 -1.42 12.69 4.92
N ARG A 38 -1.35 13.38 6.07
CA ARG A 38 -2.45 14.12 6.67
C ARG A 38 -2.03 15.55 7.00
N ALA A 39 -3.02 16.42 7.19
CA ALA A 39 -2.75 17.76 7.71
C ALA A 39 -2.14 17.65 9.11
N ALA A 40 -1.12 18.48 9.38
CA ALA A 40 -0.53 18.57 10.69
C ALA A 40 -1.57 19.05 11.71
N GLU A 41 -1.65 18.39 12.85
CA GLU A 41 -2.51 18.80 13.96
C GLU A 41 -1.74 19.68 14.96
N PRO A 42 -2.40 20.65 15.64
CA PRO A 42 -1.72 21.56 16.57
C PRO A 42 -0.90 20.89 17.68
N GLY A 43 -1.25 19.65 18.05
CA GLY A 43 -0.53 18.88 19.06
C GLY A 43 0.84 18.38 18.58
N GLU A 44 1.08 18.31 17.27
CA GLU A 44 2.30 17.79 16.67
C GLU A 44 3.51 18.71 16.87
N ASP A 45 3.28 20.02 17.06
CA ASP A 45 4.31 21.03 17.33
C ASP A 45 4.82 21.01 18.79
N THR A 46 4.25 20.15 19.64
CA THR A 46 4.72 19.97 21.02
C THR A 46 5.82 18.93 21.10
N GLU A 47 6.64 18.95 22.17
CA GLU A 47 7.67 17.91 22.37
C GLU A 47 7.07 16.49 22.44
N ILE A 48 5.89 16.36 23.07
CA ILE A 48 5.15 15.09 23.13
C ILE A 48 4.65 14.69 21.75
N GLY A 49 4.09 15.65 21.00
CA GLY A 49 3.65 15.44 19.62
C GLY A 49 4.77 14.95 18.72
N ALA A 50 5.92 15.62 18.75
CA ALA A 50 7.10 15.22 18.00
C ALA A 50 7.62 13.83 18.40
N ALA A 51 7.57 13.48 19.69
CA ALA A 51 7.92 12.13 20.15
C ALA A 51 6.95 11.08 19.62
N LEU A 52 5.63 11.34 19.65
CA LEU A 52 4.61 10.44 19.10
C LEU A 52 4.75 10.29 17.58
N GLN A 53 5.00 11.37 16.85
CA GLN A 53 5.19 11.34 15.40
C GLN A 53 6.38 10.45 14.99
N ARG A 54 7.47 10.46 15.75
CA ARG A 54 8.61 9.55 15.51
C ARG A 54 8.22 8.09 15.66
N VAL A 55 7.50 7.74 16.74
CA VAL A 55 7.04 6.36 16.97
C VAL A 55 6.06 5.91 15.89
N LEU A 56 5.11 6.77 15.51
CA LEU A 56 4.15 6.47 14.44
C LEU A 56 4.84 6.29 13.08
N THR A 57 5.86 7.10 12.80
CA THR A 57 6.68 6.96 11.58
C THR A 57 7.39 5.61 11.55
N GLU A 58 8.02 5.19 12.65
CA GLU A 58 8.69 3.89 12.75
C GLU A 58 7.70 2.72 12.54
N ILE A 59 6.51 2.79 13.14
CA ILE A 59 5.45 1.80 12.93
C ILE A 59 5.05 1.73 11.45
N ASN A 60 4.89 2.88 10.80
CA ASN A 60 4.55 2.94 9.38
C ASN A 60 5.66 2.32 8.51
N GLU A 61 6.93 2.59 8.81
CA GLU A 61 8.07 2.00 8.09
C GLU A 61 8.07 0.47 8.17
N ILE A 62 7.79 -0.09 9.35
CA ILE A 62 7.69 -1.56 9.55
C ILE A 62 6.51 -2.13 8.76
N ALA A 63 5.36 -1.46 8.80
CA ALA A 63 4.17 -1.88 8.05
C ALA A 63 4.43 -1.85 6.53
N GLU A 64 5.03 -0.77 6.03
CA GLU A 64 5.42 -0.64 4.62
C GLU A 64 6.42 -1.72 4.19
N ALA A 65 7.48 -1.94 4.98
CA ALA A 65 8.47 -2.97 4.72
C ALA A 65 7.81 -4.36 4.62
N THR A 66 6.85 -4.63 5.49
CA THR A 66 6.06 -5.87 5.47
C THR A 66 5.25 -6.00 4.18
N LEU A 67 4.50 -4.96 3.79
CA LEU A 67 3.69 -4.97 2.57
C LEU A 67 4.53 -5.04 1.29
N ARG A 68 5.72 -4.43 1.27
CA ARG A 68 6.69 -4.54 0.16
C ARG A 68 7.32 -5.94 0.07
N SER A 69 7.41 -6.67 1.18
CA SER A 69 7.97 -8.03 1.19
C SER A 69 7.03 -9.10 0.62
N VAL A 70 5.73 -8.80 0.51
CA VAL A 70 4.70 -9.75 0.06
C VAL A 70 4.29 -9.45 -1.38
N SER A 71 4.66 -10.34 -2.31
CA SER A 71 4.19 -10.29 -3.70
C SER A 71 2.77 -10.87 -3.87
N LEU A 72 2.07 -10.51 -4.95
CA LEU A 72 0.80 -11.15 -5.31
C LEU A 72 0.94 -12.67 -5.50
N GLU A 73 2.06 -13.14 -6.06
CA GLU A 73 2.39 -14.57 -6.14
C GLU A 73 2.45 -15.22 -4.74
N THR A 74 3.05 -14.53 -3.76
CA THR A 74 3.15 -15.02 -2.38
C THR A 74 1.77 -15.11 -1.72
N MET A 75 0.92 -14.10 -1.89
CA MET A 75 -0.47 -14.12 -1.39
C MET A 75 -1.26 -15.30 -1.93
N LEU A 76 -1.22 -15.53 -3.25
CA LEU A 76 -1.98 -16.61 -3.89
C LEU A 76 -1.58 -18.01 -3.39
N ARG A 77 -0.36 -18.16 -2.86
CA ARG A 77 0.16 -19.42 -2.32
C ARG A 77 -0.24 -19.66 -0.85
N ARG A 78 -0.71 -18.64 -0.15
CA ARG A 78 -1.24 -18.75 1.21
C ARG A 78 -2.73 -18.39 1.19
N PRO A 79 -3.60 -19.29 0.71
CA PRO A 79 -5.04 -19.06 0.85
C PRO A 79 -5.37 -19.01 2.34
N THR A 80 -6.05 -17.93 2.74
CA THR A 80 -6.75 -17.80 4.03
C THR A 80 -7.80 -18.89 4.17
#